data_AF-N4XEX9-F1
#
_entry.id   AF-N4XEX9-F1
#
_cell.length_a   1.000
_cell.length_b   1.000
_cell.length_c   1.000
_cell.angle_alpha   90.00
_cell.angle_beta   90.00
_cell.angle_gamma   90.00
#
_symmetry.space_group_name_H-M   'P 1'
#
loop_
_entity.id
_entity.type
_entity.pdbx_description
1 polymer ?
#
loop_
_entity_poly.entity_id
_entity_poly.type
_entity_poly.pdbx_seq_one_letter_code
_entity_poly.pdbx_strand_id
1 'polypeptide(L)'
;MLKRKASGDLSGPHVSIFSNDPTLGRHKRKRTLFRPRHTKPQWTPKAERDMSELLEFILQHEEAFKNQHRLASLYADFRQQLDINPEGYHANIAAWTKALTDAARAGVVPTQGTTHDLLNIRAADELARALQHPQYGKPTCLPAVFHEAVQKKEMIPLKDFLSSKESIYKTSWIPSPWRVLQWSLRQVGVLGEPQAPAKMEVGNFVILKNVEVAADEILGKMKDYTSTADRVLSRTDFLKRFSTVLNPSASLTTNDLNIILAFLARDKQAISYNAQTIKFKPEHEHIPLPITEEDAAIANLRDTVAKINAQIPPLMEKIATADAAAREAVALKQMVRAKAALRSKKLAESALAQRSDVALQLEQVYTDLQQAADQVEIVEAMRAGAAALKGLNEKVGGAEGVQGVVDAVNEQMATTEEITNILSETSQPLDEGEIDDEFEALERADREKREREQAEKTAARLAELEETEMRRKERMGRIAAKSEDERTEERVNEASQGMANMSFQQPHDETENSEESRVPVHA
;
A
#
# COMPACT_ATOMS: atom_id res chain seq x y z
N MET A 1 52.78 64.92 -3.54
CA MET A 1 52.42 63.54 -3.09
C MET A 1 51.46 62.99 -4.14
N LEU A 2 51.71 61.95 -4.96
CA LEU A 2 52.55 60.74 -4.85
C LEU A 2 52.20 59.91 -3.60
N LYS A 3 51.85 58.61 -3.68
CA LYS A 3 52.10 57.59 -4.73
C LYS A 3 50.77 57.05 -5.35
N ARG A 4 50.65 56.93 -6.69
CA ARG A 4 50.88 55.74 -7.57
C ARG A 4 49.99 54.53 -7.22
N LYS A 5 49.08 54.04 -8.08
CA LYS A 5 49.19 53.41 -9.43
C LYS A 5 49.63 51.94 -9.43
N ALA A 6 48.75 51.09 -9.97
CA ALA A 6 49.06 50.04 -10.94
C ALA A 6 48.00 50.13 -12.06
N SER A 7 48.34 49.79 -13.30
CA SER A 7 47.49 50.03 -14.47
C SER A 7 47.92 49.22 -15.69
N GLY A 8 46.98 48.74 -16.49
CA GLY A 8 47.21 48.24 -17.86
C GLY A 8 46.30 47.05 -18.25
N ASP A 9 45.97 46.84 -19.52
CA ASP A 9 46.06 47.82 -20.61
C ASP A 9 45.11 47.54 -21.80
N LEU A 10 44.95 48.60 -22.59
CA LEU A 10 44.30 48.76 -23.88
C LEU A 10 44.41 47.59 -24.89
N SER A 11 43.34 47.32 -25.65
CA SER A 11 43.31 47.51 -27.12
C SER A 11 41.92 47.23 -27.74
N GLY A 12 41.57 48.00 -28.79
CA GLY A 12 40.56 47.63 -29.81
C GLY A 12 41.24 46.96 -31.03
N PRO A 13 40.71 47.04 -32.28
CA PRO A 13 39.62 47.93 -32.74
C PRO A 13 38.58 47.28 -33.71
N HIS A 14 37.91 48.15 -34.49
CA HIS A 14 36.78 47.98 -35.40
C HIS A 14 37.00 47.20 -36.73
N VAL A 15 35.97 46.43 -37.14
CA VAL A 15 35.19 46.47 -38.42
C VAL A 15 35.83 46.12 -39.80
N SER A 16 34.96 45.59 -40.68
CA SER A 16 35.07 45.30 -42.14
C SER A 16 35.66 43.91 -42.49
N ILE A 17 35.08 43.03 -43.32
CA ILE A 17 34.18 43.09 -44.51
C ILE A 17 34.91 43.35 -45.85
N PHE A 18 34.74 42.39 -46.79
CA PHE A 18 35.26 42.25 -48.18
C PHE A 18 36.80 42.27 -48.37
N SER A 19 37.46 41.20 -48.85
CA SER A 19 37.35 40.75 -50.26
C SER A 19 38.09 39.43 -50.61
N ASN A 20 37.40 38.58 -51.38
CA ASN A 20 37.80 37.69 -52.50
C ASN A 20 39.19 36.98 -52.60
N ASP A 21 39.14 35.63 -52.59
CA ASP A 21 39.43 34.69 -53.71
C ASP A 21 40.63 34.95 -54.67
N PRO A 22 41.53 33.97 -54.94
CA PRO A 22 41.26 33.01 -56.04
C PRO A 22 41.91 31.60 -55.99
N THR A 23 41.13 30.52 -56.14
CA THR A 23 41.59 29.29 -56.86
C THR A 23 40.48 28.58 -57.67
N LEU A 24 40.46 28.84 -58.98
CA LEU A 24 40.30 27.92 -60.13
C LEU A 24 39.54 26.57 -59.93
N GLY A 25 38.53 26.18 -60.74
CA GLY A 25 37.85 26.88 -61.84
C GLY A 25 37.16 25.95 -62.88
N ARG A 26 36.41 26.57 -63.82
CA ARG A 26 35.85 26.03 -65.11
C ARG A 26 34.81 24.88 -65.11
N HIS A 27 33.61 25.22 -65.62
CA HIS A 27 32.47 24.34 -65.94
C HIS A 27 32.75 23.18 -66.93
N LYS A 28 31.86 22.15 -66.89
CA LYS A 28 31.29 21.53 -68.12
C LYS A 28 29.96 20.75 -67.92
N ARG A 29 28.86 21.36 -68.39
CA ARG A 29 27.66 20.81 -69.09
C ARG A 29 26.99 19.46 -68.68
N LYS A 30 25.65 19.56 -68.56
CA LYS A 30 24.58 18.60 -68.98
C LYS A 30 24.49 17.20 -68.30
N ARG A 31 23.41 16.98 -67.53
CA ARG A 31 22.19 16.26 -68.00
C ARG A 31 21.09 16.21 -66.94
N THR A 32 19.83 16.32 -67.37
CA THR A 32 18.68 15.75 -66.66
C THR A 32 18.46 14.31 -67.13
N LEU A 33 18.06 13.41 -66.22
CA LEU A 33 16.80 12.63 -66.27
C LEU A 33 16.80 11.40 -65.34
N PHE A 34 15.58 11.00 -64.97
CA PHE A 34 15.17 9.77 -64.25
C PHE A 34 15.50 9.59 -62.77
N ARG A 35 14.65 8.78 -62.14
CA ARG A 35 14.33 8.72 -60.71
C ARG A 35 13.90 7.28 -60.37
N PRO A 36 14.51 6.62 -59.37
CA PRO A 36 13.91 5.43 -58.76
C PRO A 36 12.66 5.81 -57.95
N ARG A 37 11.60 5.00 -58.02
CA ARG A 37 10.46 5.14 -57.11
C ARG A 37 10.86 4.62 -55.72
N HIS A 38 11.05 5.52 -54.76
CA HIS A 38 10.76 5.18 -53.37
C HIS A 38 9.32 5.56 -53.03
N THR A 39 8.68 4.69 -52.27
CA THR A 39 7.35 4.89 -51.68
C THR A 39 7.37 6.16 -50.83
N LYS A 40 6.26 6.93 -50.87
CA LYS A 40 6.04 7.94 -49.83
C LYS A 40 5.91 7.19 -48.50
N PRO A 41 6.54 7.63 -47.39
CA PRO A 41 6.05 7.22 -46.08
C PRO A 41 4.59 7.69 -46.00
N GLN A 42 3.68 6.75 -45.79
CA GLN A 42 2.27 7.05 -45.61
C GLN A 42 2.16 7.79 -44.28
N TRP A 43 1.89 9.09 -44.33
CA TRP A 43 1.59 9.87 -43.13
C TRP A 43 0.31 9.31 -42.53
N THR A 44 0.46 8.47 -41.53
CA THR A 44 -0.63 8.15 -40.60
C THR A 44 -0.96 9.44 -39.87
N PRO A 45 -2.24 9.84 -39.81
CA PRO A 45 -2.67 10.78 -38.80
C PRO A 45 -2.24 10.25 -37.43
N LYS A 46 -1.90 11.14 -36.50
CA LYS A 46 -1.73 10.76 -35.10
C LYS A 46 -3.13 10.46 -34.53
N ALA A 47 -3.60 9.23 -34.78
CA ALA A 47 -4.77 8.65 -34.12
C ALA A 47 -4.58 8.69 -32.60
N GLU A 48 -5.70 8.80 -31.88
CA GLU A 48 -5.77 9.07 -30.44
C GLU A 48 -4.76 10.13 -29.93
N ARG A 49 -5.27 11.35 -29.68
CA ARG A 49 -4.85 12.01 -28.45
C ARG A 49 -5.50 11.22 -27.32
N ASP A 50 -4.71 10.62 -26.45
CA ASP A 50 -5.20 10.04 -25.20
C ASP A 50 -6.11 11.07 -24.52
N MET A 51 -7.33 10.66 -24.17
CA MET A 51 -8.21 11.52 -23.39
C MET A 51 -7.64 11.58 -21.96
N SER A 52 -7.91 12.65 -21.21
CA SER A 52 -7.49 12.65 -19.81
C SER A 52 -8.30 11.62 -19.03
N GLU A 53 -7.69 10.99 -18.03
CA GLU A 53 -8.33 10.06 -17.11
C GLU A 53 -9.65 10.62 -16.54
N LEU A 54 -9.68 11.91 -16.20
CA LEU A 54 -10.89 12.64 -15.80
C LEU A 54 -12.01 12.62 -16.86
N LEU A 55 -11.65 12.86 -18.12
CA LEU A 55 -12.60 12.88 -19.24
C LEU A 55 -13.10 11.46 -19.54
N GLU A 56 -12.22 10.47 -19.55
CA GLU A 56 -12.58 9.05 -19.75
C GLU A 56 -13.50 8.55 -18.64
N PHE A 57 -13.17 8.85 -17.38
CA PHE A 57 -14.00 8.53 -16.23
C PHE A 57 -15.41 9.12 -16.38
N ILE A 58 -15.55 10.41 -16.68
CA ILE A 58 -16.86 11.07 -16.82
C ILE A 58 -17.66 10.47 -17.98
N LEU A 59 -17.04 10.22 -19.14
CA LEU A 59 -17.70 9.59 -20.29
C LEU A 59 -18.17 8.15 -19.99
N GLN A 60 -17.45 7.40 -19.14
CA GLN A 60 -17.78 6.02 -18.77
C GLN A 60 -18.79 5.91 -17.63
N HIS A 61 -18.78 6.83 -16.67
CA HIS A 61 -19.56 6.71 -15.41
C HIS A 61 -20.80 7.60 -15.37
N GLU A 62 -20.87 8.69 -16.13
CA GLU A 62 -22.00 9.62 -16.09
C GLU A 62 -22.97 9.44 -17.26
N GLU A 63 -24.20 8.98 -16.96
CA GLU A 63 -25.28 8.82 -17.94
C GLU A 63 -25.58 10.09 -18.76
N ALA A 64 -25.38 11.27 -18.16
CA ALA A 64 -25.53 12.55 -18.84
C ALA A 64 -24.52 12.76 -19.98
N PHE A 65 -23.33 12.16 -19.88
CA PHE A 65 -22.21 12.33 -20.81
C PHE A 65 -22.09 11.17 -21.81
N LYS A 66 -22.66 10.00 -21.52
CA LYS A 66 -22.78 8.87 -22.47
C LYS A 66 -23.59 9.22 -23.72
N ASN A 67 -24.59 10.10 -23.59
CA ASN A 67 -25.42 10.52 -24.72
C ASN A 67 -24.71 11.60 -25.56
N GLN A 68 -24.19 11.21 -26.74
CA GLN A 68 -23.50 12.11 -27.67
C GLN A 68 -24.33 13.35 -28.07
N HIS A 69 -25.65 13.23 -28.18
CA HIS A 69 -26.53 14.37 -28.51
C HIS A 69 -26.61 15.39 -27.36
N ARG A 70 -26.39 14.95 -26.11
CA ARG A 70 -26.40 15.82 -24.92
C ARG A 70 -25.05 16.53 -24.71
N LEU A 71 -23.93 15.92 -25.10
CA LEU A 71 -22.59 16.49 -24.92
C LEU A 71 -22.43 17.91 -25.50
N ALA A 72 -23.02 18.18 -26.68
CA ALA A 72 -22.99 19.52 -27.27
C ALA A 72 -23.66 20.58 -26.38
N SER A 73 -24.77 20.24 -25.71
CA SER A 73 -25.46 21.12 -24.76
C SER A 73 -24.66 21.29 -23.46
N LEU A 74 -24.03 20.21 -22.98
CA LEU A 74 -23.20 20.23 -21.77
C LEU A 74 -21.91 21.06 -21.91
N TYR A 75 -21.29 21.09 -23.10
CA TYR A 75 -20.01 21.80 -23.30
C TYR A 75 -20.16 23.28 -23.71
N ALA A 76 -21.33 23.65 -24.25
CA ALA A 76 -21.66 25.01 -24.64
C ALA A 76 -21.90 25.96 -23.45
N ASP A 77 -21.83 27.27 -23.69
CA ASP A 77 -22.16 28.29 -22.69
C ASP A 77 -23.68 28.42 -22.56
N PHE A 78 -24.25 27.58 -21.71
CA PHE A 78 -25.70 27.51 -21.50
C PHE A 78 -26.26 28.58 -20.54
N ARG A 79 -25.51 29.64 -20.19
CA ARG A 79 -26.00 30.70 -19.26
C ARG A 79 -27.29 31.36 -19.74
N GLN A 80 -27.44 31.59 -21.05
CA GLN A 80 -28.68 32.12 -21.65
C GLN A 80 -29.89 31.17 -21.53
N GLN A 81 -29.68 29.89 -21.20
CA GLN A 81 -30.79 28.98 -20.92
C GLN A 81 -31.47 29.30 -19.59
N LEU A 82 -30.86 30.06 -18.67
CA LEU A 82 -31.54 30.45 -17.43
C LEU A 82 -32.83 31.24 -17.70
N ASP A 83 -32.83 32.10 -18.72
CA ASP A 83 -34.00 32.91 -19.11
C ASP A 83 -34.97 32.17 -20.06
N ILE A 84 -34.45 31.26 -20.88
CA ILE A 84 -35.16 30.64 -22.02
C ILE A 84 -35.66 29.21 -21.70
N ASN A 85 -34.93 28.47 -20.87
CA ASN A 85 -35.23 27.10 -20.46
C ASN A 85 -34.56 26.79 -19.09
N PRO A 86 -35.12 27.28 -17.97
CA PRO A 86 -34.54 27.11 -16.63
C PRO A 86 -34.29 25.64 -16.26
N GLU A 87 -35.18 24.73 -16.67
CA GLU A 87 -35.03 23.30 -16.44
C GLU A 87 -33.79 22.74 -17.15
N GLY A 88 -33.57 23.12 -18.42
CA GLY A 88 -32.38 22.75 -19.20
C GLY A 88 -31.09 23.28 -18.57
N TYR A 89 -31.10 24.54 -18.13
CA TYR A 89 -29.98 25.15 -17.40
C TYR A 89 -29.66 24.35 -16.12
N HIS A 90 -30.63 24.17 -15.22
CA HIS A 90 -30.39 23.47 -13.96
C HIS A 90 -30.05 21.98 -14.15
N ALA A 91 -30.63 21.29 -15.14
CA ALA A 91 -30.31 19.91 -15.46
C ALA A 91 -28.88 19.75 -16.02
N ASN A 92 -28.35 20.75 -16.71
CA ASN A 92 -26.97 20.78 -17.16
C ASN A 92 -25.99 21.16 -16.04
N ILE A 93 -26.35 22.08 -15.13
CA ILE A 93 -25.57 22.32 -13.90
C ILE A 93 -25.48 21.01 -13.09
N ALA A 94 -26.62 20.38 -12.77
CA ALA A 94 -26.67 19.20 -11.91
C ALA A 94 -25.84 18.03 -12.47
N ALA A 95 -25.86 17.83 -13.79
CA ALA A 95 -25.01 16.85 -14.47
C ALA A 95 -23.51 17.14 -14.27
N TRP A 96 -23.07 18.39 -14.41
CA TRP A 96 -21.69 18.77 -14.18
C TRP A 96 -21.28 18.75 -12.70
N THR A 97 -22.11 19.25 -11.78
CA THR A 97 -21.82 19.20 -10.33
C THR A 97 -21.69 17.76 -9.86
N LYS A 98 -22.56 16.85 -10.32
CA LYS A 98 -22.44 15.40 -10.07
C LYS A 98 -21.13 14.85 -10.64
N ALA A 99 -20.88 15.07 -11.93
CA ALA A 99 -19.69 14.55 -12.62
C ALA A 99 -18.39 14.97 -11.93
N LEU A 100 -18.27 16.24 -11.53
CA LEU A 100 -17.09 16.76 -10.81
C LEU A 100 -16.99 16.21 -9.39
N THR A 101 -18.12 16.01 -8.70
CA THR A 101 -18.17 15.45 -7.34
C THR A 101 -17.73 13.99 -7.31
N ASP A 102 -18.30 13.18 -8.22
CA ASP A 102 -18.07 11.75 -8.27
C ASP A 102 -16.69 11.45 -8.89
N ALA A 103 -16.19 12.28 -9.81
CA ALA A 103 -14.81 12.21 -10.29
C ALA A 103 -13.74 12.62 -9.25
N ALA A 104 -14.03 13.62 -8.41
CA ALA A 104 -13.14 13.94 -7.28
C ALA A 104 -13.07 12.77 -6.28
N ARG A 105 -14.22 12.15 -5.97
CA ARG A 105 -14.29 10.93 -5.14
C ARG A 105 -13.51 9.76 -5.74
N ALA A 106 -13.55 9.62 -7.07
CA ALA A 106 -12.78 8.60 -7.79
C ALA A 106 -11.26 8.87 -7.80
N GLY A 107 -10.81 10.07 -7.43
CA GLY A 107 -9.39 10.44 -7.43
C GLY A 107 -8.82 10.84 -8.79
N VAL A 108 -9.65 10.96 -9.84
CA VAL A 108 -9.20 11.23 -11.21
C VAL A 108 -9.08 12.72 -11.56
N VAL A 109 -9.41 13.62 -10.62
CA VAL A 109 -9.30 15.08 -10.81
C VAL A 109 -7.83 15.50 -10.75
N PRO A 110 -7.31 16.26 -11.73
CA PRO A 110 -5.89 16.61 -11.80
C PRO A 110 -5.50 17.62 -10.70
N THR A 111 -4.44 17.28 -9.97
CA THR A 111 -3.78 18.12 -8.97
C THR A 111 -2.33 18.40 -9.38
N GLN A 112 -1.63 19.28 -8.65
CA GLN A 112 -0.18 19.48 -8.83
C GLN A 112 0.58 18.56 -7.87
N GLY A 113 0.89 17.34 -8.32
CA GLY A 113 1.61 16.33 -7.55
C GLY A 113 1.30 14.91 -8.05
N THR A 114 1.45 13.93 -7.16
CA THR A 114 1.06 12.51 -7.37
C THR A 114 -0.06 12.09 -6.43
N THR A 115 -0.79 13.05 -5.85
CA THR A 115 -1.82 12.84 -4.82
C THR A 115 -3.05 13.68 -5.15
N HIS A 116 -4.21 13.03 -5.19
CA HIS A 116 -5.46 13.63 -5.63
C HIS A 116 -6.34 13.90 -4.41
N ASP A 117 -6.74 15.17 -4.23
CA ASP A 117 -7.64 15.54 -3.13
C ASP A 117 -9.06 15.05 -3.46
N LEU A 118 -9.69 14.28 -2.56
CA LEU A 118 -11.01 13.69 -2.77
C LEU A 118 -12.16 14.57 -2.29
N LEU A 119 -11.86 15.48 -1.33
CA LEU A 119 -12.83 16.38 -0.70
C LEU A 119 -12.80 17.80 -1.26
N ASN A 120 -11.85 18.14 -2.15
CA ASN A 120 -11.81 19.44 -2.82
C ASN A 120 -11.44 19.36 -4.31
N ILE A 121 -11.84 20.39 -5.05
CA ILE A 121 -11.51 20.56 -6.47
C ILE A 121 -10.93 21.94 -6.75
N ARG A 122 -9.88 21.98 -7.59
CA ARG A 122 -9.24 23.21 -8.07
C ARG A 122 -9.89 23.68 -9.38
N ALA A 123 -10.69 24.74 -9.32
CA ALA A 123 -11.15 25.45 -10.50
C ALA A 123 -9.97 26.22 -11.12
N ALA A 124 -9.40 25.70 -12.22
CA ALA A 124 -8.26 26.30 -12.94
C ALA A 124 -8.23 25.84 -14.41
N ASP A 125 -7.44 26.48 -15.28
CA ASP A 125 -7.35 26.06 -16.69
C ASP A 125 -6.84 24.62 -16.86
N GLU A 126 -6.12 24.09 -15.86
CA GLU A 126 -5.71 22.68 -15.78
C GLU A 126 -6.93 21.74 -15.82
N LEU A 127 -7.95 22.00 -14.99
CA LEU A 127 -9.22 21.26 -14.96
C LEU A 127 -9.96 21.38 -16.30
N ALA A 128 -10.11 22.60 -16.83
CA ALA A 128 -10.78 22.84 -18.11
C ALA A 128 -10.05 22.23 -19.31
N ARG A 129 -8.74 21.98 -19.18
CA ARG A 129 -7.89 21.34 -20.20
C ARG A 129 -7.90 19.82 -20.10
N ALA A 130 -7.99 19.25 -18.90
CA ALA A 130 -8.25 17.83 -18.71
C ALA A 130 -9.63 17.45 -19.28
N LEU A 131 -10.66 18.26 -19.00
CA LEU A 131 -12.01 18.10 -19.54
C LEU A 131 -12.14 18.44 -21.05
N GLN A 132 -11.05 18.57 -21.81
CA GLN A 132 -11.11 18.97 -23.22
C GLN A 132 -11.53 17.80 -24.12
N HIS A 133 -12.79 17.77 -24.55
CA HIS A 133 -13.30 16.76 -25.47
C HIS A 133 -12.73 16.95 -26.90
N PRO A 134 -12.30 15.87 -27.61
CA PRO A 134 -11.72 15.98 -28.95
C PRO A 134 -12.61 16.69 -29.99
N GLN A 135 -13.94 16.59 -29.86
CA GLN A 135 -14.91 17.17 -30.81
C GLN A 135 -15.54 18.49 -30.32
N TYR A 136 -15.67 18.70 -29.00
CA TYR A 136 -16.39 19.85 -28.42
C TYR A 136 -15.46 20.88 -27.75
N GLY A 137 -14.15 20.62 -27.69
CA GLY A 137 -13.19 21.51 -27.07
C GLY A 137 -13.29 21.52 -25.54
N LYS A 138 -12.89 22.65 -24.92
CA LYS A 138 -13.01 22.83 -23.47
C LYS A 138 -14.46 23.17 -23.10
N PRO A 139 -15.02 22.65 -22.00
CA PRO A 139 -16.35 23.03 -21.52
C PRO A 139 -16.36 24.50 -21.13
N THR A 140 -17.19 25.29 -21.82
CA THR A 140 -17.28 26.75 -21.62
C THR A 140 -18.20 27.15 -20.48
N CYS A 141 -19.05 26.22 -20.04
CA CYS A 141 -20.02 26.34 -18.95
C CYS A 141 -19.44 26.31 -17.52
N LEU A 142 -18.19 25.85 -17.32
CA LEU A 142 -17.63 25.63 -15.97
C LEU A 142 -17.75 26.85 -15.02
N PRO A 143 -17.60 28.12 -15.46
CA PRO A 143 -17.83 29.27 -14.59
C PRO A 143 -19.25 29.33 -14.01
N ALA A 144 -20.27 28.92 -14.78
CA ALA A 144 -21.65 28.84 -14.32
C ALA A 144 -21.88 27.65 -13.37
N VAL A 145 -21.29 26.48 -13.69
CA VAL A 145 -21.33 25.28 -12.82
C VAL A 145 -20.79 25.61 -11.42
N PHE A 146 -19.58 26.16 -11.34
CA PHE A 146 -18.98 26.51 -10.05
C PHE A 146 -19.75 27.64 -9.34
N HIS A 147 -20.24 28.64 -10.07
CA HIS A 147 -21.02 29.73 -9.49
C HIS A 147 -22.32 29.22 -8.85
N GLU A 148 -23.06 28.36 -9.55
CA GLU A 148 -24.31 27.81 -9.03
C GLU A 148 -24.08 26.81 -7.89
N ALA A 149 -23.08 25.93 -8.00
CA ALA A 149 -22.73 25.01 -6.92
C ALA A 149 -22.33 25.74 -5.63
N VAL A 150 -21.72 26.93 -5.74
CA VAL A 150 -21.44 27.81 -4.60
C VAL A 150 -22.70 28.50 -4.07
N GLN A 151 -23.61 28.98 -4.93
CA GLN A 151 -24.91 29.50 -4.46
C GLN A 151 -25.72 28.44 -3.71
N LYS A 152 -25.72 27.19 -4.19
CA LYS A 152 -26.45 26.05 -3.61
C LYS A 152 -25.77 25.40 -2.40
N LYS A 153 -24.61 25.91 -1.97
CA LYS A 153 -23.73 25.33 -0.92
C LYS A 153 -23.20 23.91 -1.22
N GLU A 154 -23.42 23.37 -2.44
CA GLU A 154 -22.87 22.08 -2.89
C GLU A 154 -21.34 22.11 -2.95
N MET A 155 -20.78 23.28 -3.25
CA MET A 155 -19.35 23.59 -3.21
C MET A 155 -19.08 24.82 -2.34
N ILE A 156 -18.02 24.82 -1.53
CA ILE A 156 -17.69 25.91 -0.61
C ILE A 156 -16.22 26.34 -0.82
N PRO A 157 -15.90 27.65 -0.95
CA PRO A 157 -14.50 28.10 -1.06
C PRO A 157 -13.67 27.62 0.12
N LEU A 158 -12.57 26.90 -0.13
CA LEU A 158 -11.77 26.20 0.89
C LEU A 158 -11.31 27.10 2.05
N LYS A 159 -10.98 28.36 1.75
CA LYS A 159 -10.58 29.36 2.76
C LYS A 159 -11.73 29.76 3.68
N ASP A 160 -12.93 29.91 3.15
CA ASP A 160 -14.12 30.27 3.92
C ASP A 160 -14.67 29.05 4.68
N PHE A 161 -14.54 27.85 4.10
CA PHE A 161 -14.82 26.58 4.80
C PHE A 161 -13.92 26.40 6.03
N LEU A 162 -12.60 26.53 5.89
CA LEU A 162 -11.67 26.27 7.00
C LEU A 162 -11.60 27.40 8.05
N SER A 163 -12.00 28.63 7.70
CA SER A 163 -11.99 29.76 8.65
C SER A 163 -13.33 30.02 9.34
N SER A 164 -14.42 29.36 8.93
CA SER A 164 -15.72 29.55 9.60
C SER A 164 -15.78 28.84 10.95
N LYS A 165 -16.11 29.63 11.98
CA LYS A 165 -16.35 29.17 13.36
C LYS A 165 -17.75 28.61 13.59
N GLU A 166 -18.71 28.92 12.70
CA GLU A 166 -20.10 28.45 12.79
C GLU A 166 -20.36 27.31 11.82
N SER A 167 -21.23 26.37 12.19
CA SER A 167 -21.65 25.30 11.29
C SER A 167 -22.32 25.84 10.02
N ILE A 168 -22.00 25.19 8.89
CA ILE A 168 -22.40 25.60 7.53
C ILE A 168 -23.91 25.48 7.27
N TYR A 169 -24.58 24.67 8.09
CA TYR A 169 -26.03 24.43 8.05
C TYR A 169 -26.85 25.44 8.85
N LYS A 170 -26.22 26.32 9.66
CA LYS A 170 -26.94 27.41 10.32
C LYS A 170 -27.49 28.40 9.29
N THR A 171 -28.69 28.93 9.53
CA THR A 171 -29.29 29.99 8.70
C THR A 171 -28.49 31.30 8.73
N SER A 172 -27.73 31.55 9.80
CA SER A 172 -26.75 32.64 9.90
C SER A 172 -25.53 32.44 8.99
N TRP A 173 -25.22 31.20 8.61
CA TRP A 173 -24.06 30.89 7.81
C TRP A 173 -24.32 31.19 6.33
N ILE A 174 -23.98 32.43 5.97
CA ILE A 174 -23.82 32.89 4.60
C ILE A 174 -22.31 33.19 4.45
N PRO A 175 -21.55 32.42 3.63
CA PRO A 175 -20.16 32.78 3.33
C PRO A 175 -20.15 34.20 2.76
N SER A 176 -19.29 35.07 3.31
CA SER A 176 -19.69 36.48 3.50
C SER A 176 -20.20 37.13 2.20
N PRO A 177 -21.36 37.82 2.21
CA PRO A 177 -22.00 38.26 0.97
C PRO A 177 -21.07 39.03 0.04
N TRP A 178 -20.21 39.90 0.59
CA TRP A 178 -19.22 40.65 -0.17
C TRP A 178 -18.12 39.80 -0.83
N ARG A 179 -17.77 38.61 -0.31
CA ARG A 179 -16.82 37.68 -0.95
C ARG A 179 -17.47 36.85 -2.06
N VAL A 180 -18.65 36.29 -1.82
CA VAL A 180 -19.37 35.54 -2.88
C VAL A 180 -19.80 36.50 -4.00
N LEU A 181 -20.10 37.76 -3.68
CA LEU A 181 -20.28 38.82 -4.67
C LEU A 181 -18.99 39.24 -5.39
N GLN A 182 -17.77 39.07 -4.87
CA GLN A 182 -16.55 39.34 -5.67
C GLN A 182 -16.49 38.47 -6.94
N TRP A 183 -17.13 37.30 -6.92
CA TRP A 183 -17.28 36.41 -8.07
C TRP A 183 -18.29 36.87 -9.13
N SER A 184 -19.14 37.87 -8.84
CA SER A 184 -20.07 38.48 -9.82
C SER A 184 -19.81 39.98 -10.08
N LEU A 185 -19.25 40.72 -9.12
CA LEU A 185 -19.17 42.19 -9.18
C LEU A 185 -18.24 42.76 -10.26
N ARG A 186 -17.36 41.95 -10.85
CA ARG A 186 -16.40 42.38 -11.88
C ARG A 186 -17.00 42.67 -13.27
N GLN A 187 -18.32 42.63 -13.41
CA GLN A 187 -19.04 43.05 -14.63
C GLN A 187 -20.18 44.05 -14.37
N VAL A 188 -20.24 44.71 -13.20
CA VAL A 188 -21.31 45.70 -12.93
C VAL A 188 -21.07 47.01 -13.70
N GLY A 189 -21.59 47.03 -14.93
CA GLY A 189 -22.17 48.24 -15.49
C GLY A 189 -23.57 48.44 -14.89
N VAL A 190 -23.78 49.61 -14.29
CA VAL A 190 -25.04 50.20 -13.77
C VAL A 190 -26.34 49.48 -14.18
N LEU A 191 -27.10 49.00 -13.19
CA LEU A 191 -28.41 48.32 -13.29
C LEU A 191 -28.41 46.96 -14.05
N GLY A 192 -27.80 45.94 -13.46
CA GLY A 192 -27.95 44.54 -13.89
C GLY A 192 -28.09 43.58 -12.70
N GLU A 193 -28.82 42.47 -12.91
CA GLU A 193 -28.93 41.37 -11.93
C GLU A 193 -27.65 40.53 -11.83
N PRO A 194 -27.45 39.73 -10.76
CA PRO A 194 -26.22 38.95 -10.57
C PRO A 194 -26.08 37.79 -11.58
N GLN A 195 -25.43 38.03 -12.71
CA GLN A 195 -25.12 36.99 -13.71
C GLN A 195 -23.86 36.20 -13.37
N ALA A 196 -23.84 34.91 -13.76
CA ALA A 196 -22.70 34.03 -13.60
C ALA A 196 -21.48 34.49 -14.44
N PRO A 197 -20.25 34.46 -13.88
CA PRO A 197 -19.07 35.09 -14.46
C PRO A 197 -18.66 34.50 -15.81
N ALA A 198 -18.17 35.35 -16.73
CA ALA A 198 -17.73 34.93 -18.06
C ALA A 198 -16.34 34.28 -18.12
N LYS A 199 -15.65 34.13 -16.98
CA LYS A 199 -14.33 33.52 -16.84
C LYS A 199 -14.23 32.77 -15.52
N MET A 200 -13.55 31.64 -15.50
CA MET A 200 -13.26 30.87 -14.28
C MET A 200 -12.13 31.55 -13.52
N GLU A 201 -12.41 32.09 -12.33
CA GLU A 201 -11.37 32.57 -11.41
C GLU A 201 -10.71 31.38 -10.69
N VAL A 202 -9.41 31.48 -10.41
CA VAL A 202 -8.64 30.35 -9.85
C VAL A 202 -8.92 30.19 -8.35
N GLY A 203 -9.48 29.05 -7.95
CA GLY A 203 -9.83 28.77 -6.56
C GLY A 203 -9.95 27.28 -6.24
N ASN A 204 -9.94 26.95 -4.95
CA ASN A 204 -10.13 25.60 -4.43
C ASN A 204 -11.48 25.53 -3.69
N PHE A 205 -12.26 24.49 -3.95
CA PHE A 205 -13.63 24.33 -3.48
C PHE A 205 -13.82 22.99 -2.79
N VAL A 206 -14.27 23.01 -1.54
CA VAL A 206 -14.69 21.83 -0.79
C VAL A 206 -16.00 21.31 -1.39
N ILE A 207 -16.07 20.00 -1.64
CA ILE A 207 -17.22 19.34 -2.26
C ILE A 207 -18.06 18.71 -1.15
N LEU A 208 -19.18 19.36 -0.78
CA LEU A 208 -19.87 19.06 0.47
C LEU A 208 -20.36 17.60 0.54
N LYS A 209 -20.97 17.08 -0.53
CA LYS A 209 -21.44 15.68 -0.65
C LYS A 209 -20.32 14.63 -0.45
N ASN A 210 -19.06 14.96 -0.72
CA ASN A 210 -17.94 14.05 -0.44
C ASN A 210 -17.52 14.12 1.04
N VAL A 211 -17.54 15.31 1.65
CA VAL A 211 -17.23 15.50 3.07
C VAL A 211 -18.30 14.85 3.96
N GLU A 212 -19.57 14.99 3.61
CA GLU A 212 -20.70 14.38 4.31
C GLU A 212 -20.57 12.85 4.32
N VAL A 213 -20.41 12.23 3.14
CA VAL A 213 -20.26 10.76 3.04
C VAL A 213 -18.99 10.28 3.75
N ALA A 214 -17.86 10.97 3.60
CA ALA A 214 -16.64 10.60 4.33
C ALA A 214 -16.85 10.66 5.85
N ALA A 215 -17.54 11.68 6.35
CA ALA A 215 -17.79 11.86 7.78
C ALA A 215 -18.72 10.78 8.32
N ASP A 216 -19.79 10.44 7.61
CA ASP A 216 -20.76 9.44 8.06
C ASP A 216 -20.20 8.01 7.96
N GLU A 217 -19.33 7.71 6.99
CA GLU A 217 -18.56 6.45 6.94
C GLU A 217 -17.51 6.35 8.06
N ILE A 218 -16.79 7.43 8.38
CA ILE A 218 -15.83 7.48 9.49
C ILE A 218 -16.57 7.30 10.82
N LEU A 219 -17.68 8.02 11.03
CA LEU A 219 -18.49 7.90 12.25
C LEU A 219 -19.22 6.56 12.33
N GLY A 220 -19.54 5.92 11.22
CA GLY A 220 -20.02 4.54 11.16
C GLY A 220 -18.97 3.57 11.73
N LYS A 221 -17.76 3.61 11.18
CA LYS A 221 -16.63 2.77 11.62
C LYS A 221 -16.16 3.04 13.05
N MET A 222 -16.31 4.28 13.54
CA MET A 222 -15.94 4.62 14.93
C MET A 222 -16.85 4.00 15.99
N LYS A 223 -18.03 3.46 15.64
CA LYS A 223 -18.93 2.77 16.59
C LYS A 223 -18.40 1.42 17.07
N ASP A 224 -17.57 0.77 16.26
CA ASP A 224 -16.93 -0.49 16.62
C ASP A 224 -15.84 -0.31 17.71
N TYR A 225 -15.47 0.94 18.02
CA TYR A 225 -14.39 1.31 18.95
C TYR A 225 -14.95 1.87 20.27
N THR A 226 -15.20 0.98 21.22
CA THR A 226 -15.85 1.30 22.52
C THR A 226 -14.89 1.77 23.62
N SER A 227 -13.58 1.59 23.48
CA SER A 227 -12.57 2.03 24.45
C SER A 227 -12.15 3.49 24.25
N THR A 228 -11.84 4.18 25.35
CA THR A 228 -11.35 5.56 25.39
C THR A 228 -10.06 5.73 24.59
N ALA A 229 -9.11 4.80 24.73
CA ALA A 229 -7.84 4.86 24.00
C ALA A 229 -8.03 4.73 22.48
N ASP A 230 -8.98 3.90 22.03
CA ASP A 230 -9.29 3.76 20.61
C ASP A 230 -10.09 4.93 20.03
N ARG A 231 -10.76 5.74 20.86
CA ARG A 231 -11.32 7.04 20.46
C ARG A 231 -10.25 8.13 20.28
N VAL A 232 -9.01 7.90 20.70
CA VAL A 232 -7.93 8.90 20.72
C VAL A 232 -6.87 8.56 19.66
N LEU A 233 -6.94 9.28 18.53
CA LEU A 233 -6.12 9.04 17.35
C LEU A 233 -5.05 10.11 17.16
N SER A 234 -3.88 9.70 16.65
CA SER A 234 -2.96 10.63 16.01
C SER A 234 -3.45 10.96 14.59
N ARG A 235 -3.00 12.08 14.03
CA ARG A 235 -3.24 12.39 12.60
C ARG A 235 -2.69 11.33 11.65
N THR A 236 -1.59 10.67 12.02
CA THR A 236 -0.96 9.58 11.24
C THR A 236 -1.85 8.35 11.19
N ASP A 237 -2.36 7.92 12.34
CA ASP A 237 -3.21 6.73 12.46
C ASP A 237 -4.63 6.98 11.95
N PHE A 238 -5.19 8.20 12.08
CA PHE A 238 -6.44 8.56 11.41
C PHE A 238 -6.33 8.31 9.90
N LEU A 239 -5.24 8.73 9.25
CA LEU A 239 -5.01 8.42 7.84
C LEU A 239 -4.77 6.93 7.60
N LYS A 240 -4.09 6.21 8.49
CA LYS A 240 -3.92 4.75 8.40
C LYS A 240 -5.27 4.00 8.47
N ARG A 241 -6.19 4.42 9.35
CA ARG A 241 -7.54 3.83 9.53
C ARG A 241 -8.53 4.24 8.44
N PHE A 242 -8.47 5.48 7.94
CA PHE A 242 -9.54 6.08 7.12
C PHE A 242 -9.12 6.58 5.73
N SER A 243 -7.86 6.48 5.32
CA SER A 243 -7.40 6.99 4.01
C SER A 243 -8.23 6.49 2.82
N THR A 244 -8.62 5.21 2.80
CA THR A 244 -9.42 4.60 1.71
C THR A 244 -10.94 4.65 1.94
N VAL A 245 -11.43 5.46 2.89
CA VAL A 245 -12.85 5.44 3.30
C VAL A 245 -13.84 5.82 2.20
N LEU A 246 -13.45 6.74 1.30
CA LEU A 246 -14.27 7.10 0.13
C LEU A 246 -14.02 6.23 -1.10
N ASN A 247 -12.85 5.59 -1.19
CA ASN A 247 -12.36 4.93 -2.39
C ASN A 247 -11.22 3.96 -2.03
N PRO A 248 -11.33 2.65 -2.33
CA PRO A 248 -10.23 1.69 -2.13
C PRO A 248 -8.97 2.01 -2.93
N SER A 249 -9.10 2.70 -4.07
CA SER A 249 -8.01 2.97 -5.03
C SER A 249 -7.33 4.32 -4.85
N ALA A 250 -7.89 5.23 -4.05
CA ALA A 250 -7.36 6.59 -3.85
C ALA A 250 -7.44 6.99 -2.37
N SER A 251 -6.33 7.47 -1.82
CA SER A 251 -6.20 7.82 -0.40
C SER A 251 -6.46 9.30 -0.12
N LEU A 252 -7.21 9.59 0.95
CA LEU A 252 -7.39 10.95 1.48
C LEU A 252 -6.04 11.61 1.75
N THR A 253 -5.89 12.86 1.32
CA THR A 253 -4.66 13.64 1.51
C THR A 253 -4.63 14.39 2.85
N THR A 254 -3.52 15.06 3.15
CA THR A 254 -3.44 16.01 4.27
C THR A 254 -4.39 17.21 4.12
N ASN A 255 -4.78 17.59 2.90
CA ASN A 255 -5.79 18.62 2.66
C ASN A 255 -7.18 18.09 3.03
N ASP A 256 -7.51 16.88 2.57
CA ASP A 256 -8.76 16.21 2.92
C ASP A 256 -8.87 15.99 4.44
N LEU A 257 -7.77 15.60 5.10
CA LEU A 257 -7.71 15.49 6.57
C LEU A 257 -8.06 16.81 7.27
N ASN A 258 -7.60 17.95 6.76
CA ASN A 258 -7.95 19.26 7.34
C ASN A 258 -9.42 19.62 7.13
N ILE A 259 -9.99 19.25 5.97
CA ILE A 259 -11.41 19.47 5.64
C ILE A 259 -12.30 18.60 6.55
N ILE A 260 -12.00 17.31 6.65
CA ILE A 260 -12.84 16.36 7.40
C ILE A 260 -12.81 16.59 8.91
N LEU A 261 -11.65 16.94 9.48
CA LEU A 261 -11.56 17.26 10.91
C LEU A 261 -12.31 18.55 11.26
N ALA A 262 -12.22 19.59 10.43
CA ALA A 262 -12.99 20.82 10.61
C ALA A 262 -14.50 20.54 10.59
N PHE A 263 -14.97 19.69 9.68
CA PHE A 263 -16.37 19.28 9.58
C PHE A 263 -16.84 18.42 10.77
N LEU A 264 -16.07 17.38 11.13
CA LEU A 264 -16.39 16.48 12.24
C LEU A 264 -16.51 17.22 13.57
N ALA A 265 -15.66 18.22 13.82
CA ALA A 265 -15.70 19.03 15.04
C ALA A 265 -16.82 20.07 15.04
N ARG A 266 -16.98 20.82 13.95
CA ARG A 266 -17.86 21.99 13.89
C ARG A 266 -19.31 21.67 13.50
N ASP A 267 -19.48 20.75 12.55
CA ASP A 267 -20.76 20.49 11.90
C ASP A 267 -21.42 19.21 12.41
N LYS A 268 -20.63 18.15 12.68
CA LYS A 268 -21.12 16.91 13.32
C LYS A 268 -20.98 16.90 14.86
N GLN A 269 -20.20 17.83 15.43
CA GLN A 269 -19.87 17.91 16.87
C GLN A 269 -19.43 16.56 17.48
N ALA A 270 -18.67 15.78 16.71
CA ALA A 270 -18.30 14.41 17.03
C ALA A 270 -16.85 14.23 17.50
N ILE A 271 -15.99 15.24 17.32
CA ILE A 271 -14.59 15.21 17.75
C ILE A 271 -14.14 16.53 18.40
N SER A 272 -13.12 16.43 19.24
CA SER A 272 -12.15 17.50 19.51
C SER A 272 -10.85 17.18 18.77
N TYR A 273 -10.13 18.18 18.26
CA TYR A 273 -8.80 17.97 17.66
C TYR A 273 -7.85 19.14 17.90
N ASN A 274 -6.55 18.84 17.92
CA ASN A 274 -5.47 19.83 17.92
C ASN A 274 -4.50 19.57 16.74
N ALA A 275 -3.26 20.05 16.81
CA ALA A 275 -2.31 19.87 15.71
C ALA A 275 -1.74 18.45 15.58
N GLN A 276 -1.91 17.57 16.59
CA GLN A 276 -1.35 16.22 16.66
C GLN A 276 -2.42 15.14 16.92
N THR A 277 -3.36 15.43 17.83
CA THR A 277 -4.30 14.48 18.44
C THR A 277 -5.74 14.80 18.05
N ILE A 278 -6.55 13.75 17.91
CA ILE A 278 -7.96 13.75 17.52
C ILE A 278 -8.69 12.85 18.53
N LYS A 279 -9.64 13.40 19.29
CA LYS A 279 -10.45 12.67 20.27
C LYS A 279 -11.89 12.59 19.79
N PHE A 280 -12.39 11.38 19.54
CA PHE A 280 -13.79 11.14 19.26
C PHE A 280 -14.62 11.18 20.55
N LYS A 281 -15.80 11.77 20.46
CA LYS A 281 -16.77 11.84 21.55
C LYS A 281 -17.40 10.46 21.80
N PRO A 282 -17.50 9.97 23.05
CA PRO A 282 -18.27 8.76 23.37
C PRO A 282 -19.78 8.95 23.10
N GLU A 283 -20.51 7.86 22.83
CA GLU A 283 -21.94 7.94 22.46
C GLU A 283 -22.83 8.51 23.58
N HIS A 284 -22.43 8.35 24.84
CA HIS A 284 -23.21 8.82 26.00
C HIS A 284 -23.08 10.33 26.25
N GLU A 285 -22.14 11.03 25.60
CA GLU A 285 -21.96 12.46 25.73
C GLU A 285 -22.67 13.26 24.62
N HIS A 286 -23.16 14.45 24.97
CA HIS A 286 -23.74 15.37 23.98
C HIS A 286 -22.68 16.24 23.28
N ILE A 287 -21.62 16.63 23.97
CA ILE A 287 -20.58 17.59 23.52
C ILE A 287 -19.21 16.89 23.59
N PRO A 288 -18.29 17.08 22.61
CA PRO A 288 -16.95 16.48 22.69
C PRO A 288 -16.11 17.09 23.81
N LEU A 289 -15.57 16.25 24.69
CA LEU A 289 -14.60 16.65 25.71
C LEU A 289 -13.34 17.31 25.11
N PRO A 290 -12.63 18.17 25.88
CA PRO A 290 -11.30 18.62 25.50
C PRO A 290 -10.30 17.45 25.43
N ILE A 291 -9.19 17.70 24.70
CA ILE A 291 -8.03 16.81 24.70
C ILE A 291 -7.17 17.11 25.93
N THR A 292 -6.83 16.08 26.68
CA THR A 292 -5.98 16.11 27.88
C THR A 292 -4.53 15.73 27.54
N GLU A 293 -3.63 15.71 28.53
CA GLU A 293 -2.24 15.30 28.32
C GLU A 293 -2.12 13.77 28.21
N GLU A 294 -2.99 13.03 28.89
CA GLU A 294 -3.11 11.56 28.80
C GLU A 294 -3.57 11.13 27.40
N ASP A 295 -4.56 11.82 26.81
CA ASP A 295 -4.96 11.58 25.41
C ASP A 295 -3.76 11.73 24.46
N ALA A 296 -2.96 12.78 24.65
CA ALA A 296 -1.76 13.01 23.84
C ALA A 296 -0.68 11.94 24.09
N ALA A 297 -0.54 11.43 25.31
CA ALA A 297 0.35 10.32 25.63
C ALA A 297 -0.08 9.02 24.94
N ILE A 298 -1.36 8.65 25.03
CA ILE A 298 -1.97 7.48 24.36
C ILE A 298 -1.71 7.55 22.84
N ALA A 299 -2.02 8.69 22.21
CA ALA A 299 -1.83 8.89 20.78
C ALA A 299 -0.35 8.71 20.37
N ASN A 300 0.59 9.31 21.12
CA ASN A 300 2.02 9.27 20.83
C ASN A 300 2.66 7.89 21.10
N LEU A 301 2.26 7.20 22.18
CA LEU A 301 2.74 5.87 22.54
C LEU A 301 2.38 4.86 21.44
N ARG A 302 1.11 4.85 21.04
CA ARG A 302 0.57 4.01 19.96
C ARG A 302 1.24 4.30 18.60
N ASP A 303 1.49 5.58 18.31
CA ASP A 303 2.28 6.00 17.14
C ASP A 303 3.74 5.49 17.21
N THR A 304 4.30 5.34 18.41
CA THR A 304 5.68 4.88 18.65
C THR A 304 5.80 3.36 18.53
N VAL A 305 4.88 2.60 19.14
CA VAL A 305 4.70 1.15 18.91
C VAL A 305 4.61 0.86 17.40
N ALA A 306 3.74 1.57 16.69
CA ALA A 306 3.58 1.41 15.24
C ALA A 306 4.88 1.69 14.45
N LYS A 307 5.69 2.68 14.87
CA LYS A 307 6.98 3.01 14.26
C LYS A 307 8.07 1.98 14.57
N ILE A 308 8.02 1.29 15.70
CA ILE A 308 8.98 0.24 16.07
C ILE A 308 8.62 -1.06 15.33
N ASN A 309 7.34 -1.46 15.34
CA ASN A 309 6.86 -2.63 14.61
C ASN A 309 7.08 -2.51 13.10
N ALA A 310 6.95 -1.31 12.51
CA ALA A 310 7.29 -1.05 11.11
C ALA A 310 8.79 -1.26 10.79
N GLN A 311 9.68 -1.29 11.78
CA GLN A 311 11.12 -1.52 11.61
C GLN A 311 11.56 -2.98 11.81
N ILE A 312 10.66 -3.87 12.26
CA ILE A 312 10.95 -5.30 12.44
C ILE A 312 11.12 -6.04 11.09
N PRO A 313 10.20 -5.95 10.12
CA PRO A 313 10.35 -6.64 8.82
C PRO A 313 11.67 -6.34 8.06
N PRO A 314 12.14 -5.09 7.90
CA PRO A 314 13.40 -4.81 7.22
C PRO A 314 14.66 -5.19 8.03
N LEU A 315 14.53 -5.64 9.28
CA LEU A 315 15.62 -6.32 9.99
C LEU A 315 15.60 -7.83 9.73
N MET A 316 14.41 -8.46 9.70
CA MET A 316 14.27 -9.87 9.31
C MET A 316 14.81 -10.12 7.89
N GLU A 317 14.53 -9.22 6.94
CA GLU A 317 15.10 -9.26 5.58
C GLU A 317 16.63 -9.14 5.57
N LYS A 318 17.21 -8.29 6.43
CA LYS A 318 18.67 -8.15 6.58
C LYS A 318 19.32 -9.39 7.18
N ILE A 319 18.67 -10.04 8.15
CA ILE A 319 19.13 -11.32 8.72
C ILE A 319 19.12 -12.39 7.61
N ALA A 320 18.03 -12.52 6.87
CA ALA A 320 17.90 -13.52 5.79
C ALA A 320 18.93 -13.31 4.66
N THR A 321 19.15 -12.05 4.25
CA THR A 321 20.14 -11.72 3.20
C THR A 321 21.59 -11.87 3.68
N ALA A 322 21.89 -11.52 4.94
CA ALA A 322 23.21 -11.75 5.54
C ALA A 322 23.50 -13.25 5.73
N ASP A 323 22.53 -14.04 6.15
CA ASP A 323 22.65 -15.49 6.29
C ASP A 323 22.86 -16.18 4.92
N ALA A 324 22.12 -15.76 3.89
CA ALA A 324 22.34 -16.23 2.52
C ALA A 324 23.75 -15.88 2.00
N ALA A 325 24.23 -14.65 2.24
CA ALA A 325 25.57 -14.22 1.87
C ALA A 325 26.68 -14.95 2.66
N ALA A 326 26.43 -15.30 3.92
CA ALA A 326 27.34 -16.12 4.73
C ALA A 326 27.45 -17.54 4.15
N ARG A 327 26.31 -18.18 3.83
CA ARG A 327 26.28 -19.52 3.18
C ARG A 327 26.98 -19.52 1.82
N GLU A 328 26.76 -18.50 0.99
CA GLU A 328 27.47 -18.33 -0.29
C GLU A 328 28.99 -18.22 -0.07
N ALA A 329 29.42 -17.38 0.87
CA ALA A 329 30.83 -17.17 1.16
C ALA A 329 31.51 -18.41 1.77
N VAL A 330 30.83 -19.17 2.63
CA VAL A 330 31.29 -20.48 3.13
C VAL A 330 31.44 -21.47 1.97
N ALA A 331 30.42 -21.57 1.10
CA ALA A 331 30.47 -22.47 -0.04
C ALA A 331 31.66 -22.16 -0.98
N LEU A 332 31.94 -20.87 -1.20
CA LEU A 332 33.08 -20.35 -1.98
C LEU A 332 34.41 -20.31 -1.20
N LYS A 333 34.45 -20.77 0.05
CA LYS A 333 35.62 -20.74 0.97
C LYS A 333 36.22 -19.35 1.23
N GLN A 334 35.39 -18.31 1.12
CA GLN A 334 35.76 -16.90 1.31
C GLN A 334 35.62 -16.50 2.79
N MET A 335 36.46 -17.07 3.68
CA MET A 335 36.34 -16.94 5.15
C MET A 335 36.12 -15.50 5.64
N VAL A 336 36.85 -14.51 5.10
CA VAL A 336 36.72 -13.09 5.49
C VAL A 336 35.33 -12.53 5.15
N ARG A 337 34.78 -12.88 3.98
CA ARG A 337 33.44 -12.48 3.54
C ARG A 337 32.35 -13.20 4.35
N ALA A 338 32.57 -14.48 4.67
CA ALA A 338 31.67 -15.27 5.51
C ALA A 338 31.58 -14.70 6.93
N LYS A 339 32.72 -14.52 7.62
CA LYS A 339 32.74 -13.92 8.96
C LYS A 339 32.20 -12.48 8.96
N ALA A 340 32.45 -11.68 7.91
CA ALA A 340 31.84 -10.35 7.78
C ALA A 340 30.31 -10.40 7.62
N ALA A 341 29.78 -11.34 6.84
CA ALA A 341 28.34 -11.56 6.71
C ALA A 341 27.72 -12.05 8.04
N LEU A 342 28.39 -12.93 8.78
CA LEU A 342 27.96 -13.37 10.11
C LEU A 342 27.98 -12.23 11.15
N ARG A 343 29.01 -11.37 11.17
CA ARG A 343 28.98 -10.14 12.00
C ARG A 343 27.77 -9.25 11.65
N SER A 344 27.46 -9.10 10.35
CA SER A 344 26.28 -8.34 9.92
C SER A 344 24.95 -9.01 10.28
N LYS A 345 24.89 -10.34 10.29
CA LYS A 345 23.74 -11.14 10.74
C LYS A 345 23.53 -10.93 12.25
N LYS A 346 24.55 -11.15 13.08
CA LYS A 346 24.51 -10.98 14.55
C LYS A 346 24.12 -9.56 14.97
N LEU A 347 24.65 -8.54 14.29
CA LEU A 347 24.22 -7.14 14.50
C LEU A 347 22.72 -6.94 14.21
N ALA A 348 22.19 -7.55 13.15
CA ALA A 348 20.78 -7.45 12.81
C ALA A 348 19.87 -8.29 13.73
N GLU A 349 20.33 -9.46 14.20
CA GLU A 349 19.66 -10.29 15.21
C GLU A 349 19.57 -9.57 16.56
N SER A 350 20.67 -9.01 17.07
CA SER A 350 20.69 -8.22 18.30
C SER A 350 19.77 -6.98 18.21
N ALA A 351 19.84 -6.25 17.09
CA ALA A 351 18.94 -5.11 16.85
C ALA A 351 17.46 -5.51 16.70
N LEU A 352 17.16 -6.73 16.23
CA LEU A 352 15.80 -7.27 16.13
C LEU A 352 15.27 -7.69 17.51
N ALA A 353 16.08 -8.36 18.34
CA ALA A 353 15.72 -8.73 19.70
C ALA A 353 15.37 -7.47 20.50
N GLN A 354 16.30 -6.51 20.61
CA GLN A 354 16.10 -5.25 21.35
C GLN A 354 14.84 -4.49 20.91
N ARG A 355 14.49 -4.51 19.61
CA ARG A 355 13.29 -3.83 19.10
C ARG A 355 12.00 -4.60 19.37
N SER A 356 12.04 -5.92 19.35
CA SER A 356 10.92 -6.76 19.76
C SER A 356 10.64 -6.59 21.25
N ASP A 357 11.69 -6.57 22.09
CA ASP A 357 11.57 -6.39 23.53
C ASP A 357 10.96 -5.01 23.88
N VAL A 358 11.47 -3.95 23.26
CA VAL A 358 10.93 -2.58 23.45
C VAL A 358 9.52 -2.44 22.87
N ALA A 359 9.18 -3.14 21.77
CA ALA A 359 7.80 -3.16 21.26
C ALA A 359 6.84 -3.80 22.28
N LEU A 360 7.18 -4.98 22.81
CA LEU A 360 6.39 -5.68 23.84
C LEU A 360 6.23 -4.85 25.11
N GLN A 361 7.29 -4.19 25.58
CA GLN A 361 7.22 -3.29 26.74
C GLN A 361 6.27 -2.10 26.50
N LEU A 362 6.33 -1.47 25.32
CA LEU A 362 5.46 -0.35 24.98
C LEU A 362 4.01 -0.78 24.69
N GLU A 363 3.78 -2.00 24.20
CA GLU A 363 2.45 -2.60 24.03
C GLU A 363 1.82 -2.97 25.38
N GLN A 364 2.60 -3.44 26.36
CA GLN A 364 2.13 -3.62 27.74
C GLN A 364 1.75 -2.27 28.36
N VAL A 365 2.65 -1.28 28.35
CA VAL A 365 2.39 0.06 28.90
C VAL A 365 1.20 0.74 28.20
N TYR A 366 1.00 0.50 26.89
CA TYR A 366 -0.19 0.96 26.17
C TYR A 366 -1.47 0.28 26.66
N THR A 367 -1.43 -1.03 26.93
CA THR A 367 -2.56 -1.80 27.47
C THR A 367 -2.93 -1.34 28.88
N ASP A 368 -1.92 -1.14 29.74
CA ASP A 368 -2.10 -0.65 31.11
C ASP A 368 -2.69 0.77 31.12
N LEU A 369 -2.20 1.66 30.24
CA LEU A 369 -2.71 3.02 30.08
C LEU A 369 -4.12 3.06 29.48
N GLN A 370 -4.45 2.15 28.57
CA GLN A 370 -5.80 1.98 28.03
C GLN A 370 -6.77 1.52 29.12
N GLN A 371 -6.39 0.52 29.93
CA GLN A 371 -7.18 0.08 31.08
C GLN A 371 -7.37 1.19 32.12
N ALA A 372 -6.34 1.98 32.40
CA ALA A 372 -6.44 3.13 33.31
C ALA A 372 -7.40 4.21 32.79
N ALA A 373 -7.33 4.55 31.49
CA ALA A 373 -8.23 5.53 30.87
C ALA A 373 -9.70 5.07 30.90
N ASP A 374 -9.97 3.80 30.55
CA ASP A 374 -11.32 3.22 30.61
C ASP A 374 -11.83 3.12 32.05
N GLN A 375 -10.96 2.83 33.03
CA GLN A 375 -11.33 2.82 34.45
C GLN A 375 -11.68 4.22 34.98
N VAL A 376 -11.05 5.28 34.49
CA VAL A 376 -11.44 6.67 34.79
C VAL A 376 -12.82 6.99 34.22
N GLU A 377 -13.10 6.67 32.94
CA GLU A 377 -14.43 6.89 32.33
C GLU A 377 -15.54 6.14 33.10
N ILE A 378 -15.28 4.91 33.53
CA ILE A 378 -16.20 4.13 34.39
C ILE A 378 -16.45 4.85 35.73
N VAL A 379 -15.42 5.36 36.39
CA VAL A 379 -15.56 6.07 37.68
C VAL A 379 -16.29 7.40 37.53
N GLU A 380 -16.07 8.15 36.45
CA GLU A 380 -16.82 9.38 36.17
C GLU A 380 -18.30 9.09 35.87
N ALA A 381 -18.59 8.04 35.11
CA ALA A 381 -19.96 7.56 34.88
C ALA A 381 -20.64 7.11 36.19
N MET A 382 -19.93 6.40 37.08
CA MET A 382 -20.42 6.04 38.41
C MET A 382 -20.68 7.27 39.30
N ARG A 383 -19.79 8.27 39.29
CA ARG A 383 -19.97 9.54 40.01
C ARG A 383 -21.18 10.32 39.48
N ALA A 384 -21.37 10.38 38.17
CA ALA A 384 -22.53 11.02 37.55
C ALA A 384 -23.83 10.27 37.90
N GLY A 385 -23.83 8.94 37.86
CA GLY A 385 -24.95 8.10 38.28
C GLY A 385 -25.30 8.28 39.76
N ALA A 386 -24.30 8.31 40.65
CA ALA A 386 -24.50 8.59 42.07
C ALA A 386 -25.07 9.99 42.33
N ALA A 387 -24.61 11.01 41.59
CA ALA A 387 -25.16 12.36 41.67
C ALA A 387 -26.62 12.44 41.17
N ALA A 388 -26.95 11.73 40.09
CA ALA A 388 -28.32 11.63 39.57
C ALA A 388 -29.26 10.88 40.55
N LEU A 389 -28.79 9.76 41.12
CA LEU A 389 -29.52 9.02 42.16
C LEU A 389 -29.72 9.85 43.42
N LYS A 390 -28.71 10.59 43.88
CA LYS A 390 -28.83 11.55 44.98
C LYS A 390 -29.88 12.62 44.67
N GLY A 391 -29.79 13.28 43.52
CA GLY A 391 -30.75 14.30 43.07
C GLY A 391 -32.16 13.77 42.76
N LEU A 392 -32.34 12.45 42.66
CA LEU A 392 -33.65 11.78 42.64
C LEU A 392 -34.13 11.49 44.07
N ASN A 393 -33.27 10.96 44.94
CA ASN A 393 -33.59 10.66 46.33
C ASN A 393 -33.96 11.93 47.13
N GLU A 394 -33.27 13.04 46.88
CA GLU A 394 -33.59 14.37 47.41
C GLU A 394 -34.97 14.90 46.95
N LYS A 395 -35.49 14.42 45.81
CA LYS A 395 -36.84 14.78 45.29
C LYS A 395 -37.93 13.81 45.74
N VAL A 396 -37.58 12.58 46.11
CA VAL A 396 -38.51 11.54 46.57
C VAL A 396 -38.69 11.58 48.09
N GLY A 397 -37.65 11.94 48.84
CA GLY A 397 -37.73 12.28 50.26
C GLY A 397 -37.81 11.07 51.20
N GLY A 398 -36.67 10.42 51.45
CA GLY A 398 -36.52 9.38 52.48
C GLY A 398 -35.10 9.38 53.05
N ALA A 399 -34.99 9.46 54.39
CA ALA A 399 -33.70 9.59 55.06
C ALA A 399 -33.21 8.27 55.65
N GLU A 400 -32.31 7.58 54.93
CA GLU A 400 -31.12 6.89 55.44
C GLU A 400 -30.32 6.25 54.27
N GLY A 401 -28.99 6.09 54.42
CA GLY A 401 -28.25 5.07 53.65
C GLY A 401 -27.66 5.40 52.27
N VAL A 402 -27.13 6.60 52.01
CA VAL A 402 -26.24 6.84 50.83
C VAL A 402 -24.94 7.55 51.20
N GLN A 403 -24.05 6.82 51.87
CA GLN A 403 -22.68 7.26 52.18
C GLN A 403 -21.63 6.35 51.50
N GLY A 404 -21.73 5.02 51.69
CA GLY A 404 -20.72 4.07 51.22
C GLY A 404 -20.46 3.99 49.71
N VAL A 405 -21.35 4.52 48.85
CA VAL A 405 -21.13 4.57 47.39
C VAL A 405 -20.06 5.62 47.01
N VAL A 406 -19.92 6.70 47.79
CA VAL A 406 -18.89 7.71 47.55
C VAL A 406 -17.53 7.22 48.07
N ASP A 407 -17.53 6.58 49.24
CA ASP A 407 -16.30 6.14 49.89
C ASP A 407 -15.64 4.97 49.14
N ALA A 408 -16.43 4.01 48.63
CA ALA A 408 -15.92 2.94 47.77
C ALA A 408 -15.30 3.44 46.45
N VAL A 409 -15.81 4.53 45.88
CA VAL A 409 -15.23 5.16 44.67
C VAL A 409 -13.90 5.85 44.99
N ASN A 410 -13.77 6.46 46.17
CA ASN A 410 -12.50 7.05 46.61
C ASN A 410 -11.45 5.97 46.90
N GLU A 411 -11.86 4.81 47.43
CA GLU A 411 -10.96 3.68 47.71
C GLU A 411 -10.40 3.05 46.42
N GLN A 412 -11.20 2.94 45.35
CA GLN A 412 -10.67 2.51 44.04
C GLN A 412 -9.73 3.53 43.38
N MET A 413 -9.84 4.82 43.69
CA MET A 413 -8.90 5.86 43.20
C MET A 413 -7.54 5.83 43.90
N ALA A 414 -7.37 5.07 44.99
CA ALA A 414 -6.13 4.99 45.75
C ALA A 414 -5.12 3.93 45.24
N THR A 415 -5.42 3.22 44.14
CA THR A 415 -4.68 2.00 43.73
C THR A 415 -4.11 2.10 42.30
N THR A 416 -3.43 3.22 41.99
CA THR A 416 -2.80 3.45 40.66
C THR A 416 -1.45 4.18 40.76
N GLU A 417 -0.49 3.66 41.55
CA GLU A 417 0.85 4.28 41.67
C GLU A 417 2.00 3.28 41.96
N GLU A 418 2.06 2.12 41.29
CA GLU A 418 3.16 1.15 41.51
C GLU A 418 3.64 0.35 40.27
N ILE A 419 4.10 1.04 39.22
CA ILE A 419 5.10 0.48 38.29
C ILE A 419 6.21 1.52 38.07
N THR A 420 7.35 1.36 38.74
CA THR A 420 8.58 2.12 38.47
C THR A 420 9.79 1.27 38.88
N ASN A 421 10.89 1.35 38.11
CA ASN A 421 12.16 0.63 38.31
C ASN A 421 12.18 -0.88 38.00
N ILE A 422 11.90 -1.26 36.75
CA ILE A 422 12.62 -2.37 36.09
C ILE A 422 13.26 -1.85 34.79
N LEU A 423 14.42 -1.19 34.91
CA LEU A 423 15.27 -0.84 33.77
C LEU A 423 16.74 -0.91 34.19
N SER A 424 17.26 -2.13 34.21
CA SER A 424 18.70 -2.41 34.38
C SER A 424 19.16 -3.30 33.24
N GLU A 425 20.31 -2.92 32.66
CA GLU A 425 21.29 -3.75 31.94
C GLU A 425 20.75 -4.90 31.06
N THR A 426 20.98 -4.88 29.76
CA THR A 426 22.37 -5.01 29.29
C THR A 426 22.56 -4.45 27.88
N SER A 427 23.73 -3.85 27.66
CA SER A 427 24.30 -3.64 26.33
C SER A 427 25.60 -4.44 26.25
N GLN A 428 25.49 -5.75 26.01
CA GLN A 428 26.66 -6.60 25.81
C GLN A 428 27.38 -6.22 24.50
N PRO A 429 28.72 -6.09 24.50
CA PRO A 429 29.47 -6.05 23.24
C PRO A 429 29.38 -7.43 22.56
N LEU A 430 29.45 -7.44 21.23
CA LEU A 430 29.53 -8.69 20.47
C LEU A 430 30.78 -9.48 20.89
N ASP A 431 30.61 -10.73 21.32
CA ASP A 431 31.73 -11.66 21.44
C ASP A 431 32.14 -12.14 20.03
N GLU A 432 33.45 -12.13 19.75
CA GLU A 432 33.98 -12.66 18.50
C GLU A 432 34.03 -14.19 18.50
N GLY A 433 33.95 -14.83 19.68
CA GLY A 433 33.88 -16.29 19.83
C GLY A 433 32.62 -16.89 19.21
N GLU A 434 31.44 -16.35 19.49
CA GLU A 434 30.16 -16.83 18.93
C GLU A 434 30.13 -16.82 17.39
N ILE A 435 30.80 -15.83 16.79
CA ILE A 435 30.89 -15.67 15.33
C ILE A 435 31.80 -16.74 14.71
N ASP A 436 32.84 -17.17 15.43
CA ASP A 436 33.74 -18.24 15.00
C ASP A 436 33.12 -19.63 15.21
N ASP A 437 32.35 -19.84 16.29
CA ASP A 437 31.56 -21.06 16.53
C ASP A 437 30.43 -21.23 15.49
N GLU A 438 29.67 -20.17 15.17
CA GLU A 438 28.66 -20.21 14.11
C GLU A 438 29.31 -20.46 12.73
N PHE A 439 30.50 -19.88 12.49
CA PHE A 439 31.25 -20.13 11.27
C PHE A 439 31.69 -21.61 11.15
N GLU A 440 32.22 -22.23 12.22
CA GLU A 440 32.58 -23.65 12.18
C GLU A 440 31.35 -24.56 12.00
N ALA A 441 30.21 -24.21 12.62
CA ALA A 441 28.95 -24.92 12.44
C ALA A 441 28.47 -24.88 10.97
N LEU A 442 28.61 -23.75 10.28
CA LEU A 442 28.29 -23.61 8.86
C LEU A 442 29.27 -24.37 7.95
N GLU A 443 30.58 -24.35 8.24
CA GLU A 443 31.55 -25.19 7.50
C GLU A 443 31.27 -26.69 7.69
N ARG A 444 30.81 -27.11 8.87
CA ARG A 444 30.42 -28.50 9.16
C ARG A 444 29.18 -28.90 8.35
N ALA A 445 28.16 -28.03 8.29
CA ALA A 445 26.94 -28.27 7.52
C ALA A 445 27.17 -28.31 6.00
N ASP A 446 27.99 -27.41 5.43
CA ASP A 446 28.38 -27.42 4.01
C ASP A 446 29.22 -28.67 3.67
N ARG A 447 30.08 -29.12 4.59
CA ARG A 447 30.84 -30.38 4.45
C ARG A 447 29.94 -31.60 4.45
N GLU A 448 29.05 -31.76 5.44
CA GLU A 448 28.08 -32.86 5.48
C GLU A 448 27.19 -32.89 4.23
N LYS A 449 26.73 -31.73 3.75
CA LYS A 449 25.94 -31.65 2.51
C LYS A 449 26.74 -32.16 1.31
N ARG A 450 28.00 -31.77 1.18
CA ARG A 450 28.90 -32.26 0.11
C ARG A 450 29.18 -33.74 0.21
N GLU A 451 29.36 -34.27 1.42
CA GLU A 451 29.58 -35.70 1.66
C GLU A 451 28.33 -36.51 1.30
N ARG A 452 27.12 -36.05 1.64
CA ARG A 452 25.84 -36.66 1.20
C ARG A 452 25.67 -36.60 -0.32
N GLU A 453 25.89 -35.43 -0.93
CA GLU A 453 25.85 -35.26 -2.39
C GLU A 453 26.88 -36.12 -3.13
N GLN A 454 28.04 -36.41 -2.52
CA GLN A 454 29.04 -37.32 -3.08
C GLN A 454 28.62 -38.79 -2.88
N ALA A 455 28.12 -39.14 -1.70
CA ALA A 455 27.61 -40.48 -1.38
C ALA A 455 26.49 -40.89 -2.34
N GLU A 456 25.51 -40.00 -2.58
CA GLU A 456 24.43 -40.19 -3.55
C GLU A 456 24.97 -40.40 -4.97
N LYS A 457 25.93 -39.58 -5.42
CA LYS A 457 26.56 -39.72 -6.74
C LYS A 457 27.37 -41.02 -6.87
N THR A 458 28.02 -41.48 -5.80
CA THR A 458 28.70 -42.79 -5.79
C THR A 458 27.72 -43.96 -5.74
N ALA A 459 26.62 -43.87 -4.99
CA ALA A 459 25.60 -44.90 -4.91
C ALA A 459 24.87 -45.07 -6.25
N ALA A 460 24.49 -43.96 -6.91
CA ALA A 460 23.92 -43.98 -8.25
C ALA A 460 24.87 -44.62 -9.28
N ARG A 461 26.16 -44.29 -9.22
CA ARG A 461 27.18 -44.87 -10.12
C ARG A 461 27.48 -46.35 -9.83
N LEU A 462 27.39 -46.78 -8.58
CA LEU A 462 27.49 -48.20 -8.20
C LEU A 462 26.27 -48.98 -8.69
N ALA A 463 25.06 -48.45 -8.52
CA ALA A 463 23.83 -49.06 -9.03
C ALA A 463 23.82 -49.18 -10.57
N GLU A 464 24.31 -48.15 -11.29
CA GLU A 464 24.52 -48.22 -12.75
C GLU A 464 25.49 -49.35 -13.13
N LEU A 465 26.63 -49.45 -12.42
CA LEU A 465 27.60 -50.52 -12.65
C LEU A 465 27.01 -51.90 -12.36
N GLU A 466 26.31 -52.09 -11.25
CA GLU A 466 25.62 -53.34 -10.91
C GLU A 466 24.55 -53.71 -11.94
N GLU A 467 23.78 -52.75 -12.46
CA GLU A 467 22.81 -53.03 -13.53
C GLU A 467 23.51 -53.46 -14.83
N THR A 468 24.64 -52.82 -15.20
CA THR A 468 25.41 -53.25 -16.38
C THR A 468 26.07 -54.62 -16.18
N GLU A 469 26.51 -54.96 -14.96
CA GLU A 469 26.99 -56.30 -14.63
C GLU A 469 25.89 -57.35 -14.65
N MET A 470 24.70 -57.05 -14.14
CA MET A 470 23.55 -57.96 -14.17
C MET A 470 23.11 -58.20 -15.61
N ARG A 471 22.95 -57.15 -16.43
CA ARG A 471 22.69 -57.26 -17.87
C ARG A 471 23.78 -58.08 -18.59
N ARG A 472 25.05 -57.97 -18.18
CA ARG A 472 26.16 -58.78 -18.71
C ARG A 472 26.10 -60.25 -18.27
N LYS A 473 25.82 -60.51 -17.00
CA LYS A 473 25.66 -61.87 -16.42
C LYS A 473 24.46 -62.58 -17.04
N GLU A 474 23.33 -61.91 -17.20
CA GLU A 474 22.17 -62.43 -17.96
C GLU A 474 22.54 -62.76 -19.41
N ARG A 475 23.25 -61.85 -20.11
CA ARG A 475 23.63 -62.11 -21.52
C ARG A 475 24.58 -63.31 -21.63
N MET A 476 25.52 -63.47 -20.70
CA MET A 476 26.37 -64.66 -20.62
C MET A 476 25.57 -65.92 -20.29
N GLY A 477 24.64 -65.85 -19.34
CA GLY A 477 23.77 -66.97 -18.96
C GLY A 477 22.85 -67.43 -20.10
N ARG A 478 22.28 -66.49 -20.88
CA ARG A 478 21.48 -66.82 -22.07
C ARG A 478 22.31 -67.41 -23.22
N ILE A 479 23.61 -67.09 -23.31
CA ILE A 479 24.54 -67.73 -24.26
C ILE A 479 24.90 -69.14 -23.77
N ALA A 480 25.21 -69.30 -22.48
CA ALA A 480 25.52 -70.60 -21.88
C ALA A 480 24.33 -71.57 -21.96
N ALA A 481 23.13 -71.12 -21.62
CA ALA A 481 21.90 -71.90 -21.73
C ALA A 481 21.68 -72.38 -23.17
N LYS A 482 21.82 -71.51 -24.18
CA LYS A 482 21.74 -71.92 -25.58
C LYS A 482 22.78 -72.98 -25.96
N SER A 483 24.01 -72.90 -25.45
CA SER A 483 25.02 -73.93 -25.71
C SER A 483 24.79 -75.25 -24.94
N GLU A 484 23.96 -75.25 -23.90
CA GLU A 484 23.47 -76.46 -23.24
C GLU A 484 22.23 -77.03 -23.96
N ASP A 485 21.30 -76.17 -24.42
CA ASP A 485 20.16 -76.55 -25.26
C ASP A 485 20.66 -77.20 -26.57
N GLU A 486 21.57 -76.55 -27.30
CA GLU A 486 22.19 -77.08 -28.53
C GLU A 486 22.86 -78.45 -28.27
N ARG A 487 23.61 -78.59 -27.16
CA ARG A 487 24.23 -79.88 -26.77
C ARG A 487 23.24 -80.95 -26.32
N THR A 488 22.12 -80.58 -25.73
CA THR A 488 21.10 -81.54 -25.28
C THR A 488 20.21 -81.97 -26.43
N GLU A 489 19.90 -81.10 -27.39
CA GLU A 489 19.31 -81.48 -28.67
C GLU A 489 20.24 -82.43 -29.45
N GLU A 490 21.55 -82.19 -29.46
CA GLU A 490 22.55 -83.09 -30.08
C GLU A 490 22.49 -84.49 -29.44
N ARG A 491 22.59 -84.57 -28.09
CA ARG A 491 22.52 -85.84 -27.34
C ARG A 491 21.16 -86.54 -27.42
N VAL A 492 20.06 -85.80 -27.52
CA VAL A 492 18.70 -86.37 -27.70
C VAL A 492 18.53 -86.93 -29.12
N ASN A 493 19.11 -86.30 -30.14
CA ASN A 493 19.16 -86.85 -31.49
C ASN A 493 19.98 -88.15 -31.55
N GLU A 494 21.16 -88.20 -30.91
CA GLU A 494 21.96 -89.43 -30.77
C GLU A 494 21.15 -90.55 -30.06
N ALA A 495 20.53 -90.24 -28.91
CA ALA A 495 19.74 -91.20 -28.16
C ALA A 495 18.51 -91.70 -28.93
N SER A 496 17.85 -90.83 -29.71
CA SER A 496 16.69 -91.20 -30.54
C SER A 496 17.07 -92.13 -31.70
N GLN A 497 18.24 -91.91 -32.31
CA GLN A 497 18.80 -92.83 -33.32
C GLN A 497 19.19 -94.19 -32.70
N GLY A 498 19.65 -94.21 -31.45
CA GLY A 498 19.90 -95.44 -30.69
C GLY A 498 18.63 -96.23 -30.36
N MET A 499 17.61 -95.56 -29.80
CA MET A 499 16.37 -96.21 -29.36
C MET A 499 15.52 -96.79 -30.50
N ALA A 500 15.64 -96.27 -31.72
CA ALA A 500 14.97 -96.82 -32.90
C ALA A 500 15.42 -98.25 -33.28
N ASN A 501 16.56 -98.72 -32.78
CA ASN A 501 17.19 -99.99 -33.19
C ASN A 501 17.00 -101.17 -32.22
N MET A 502 16.39 -101.00 -31.03
CA MET A 502 16.33 -102.07 -30.02
C MET A 502 14.92 -102.37 -29.53
N SER A 503 14.25 -103.29 -30.24
CA SER A 503 12.99 -103.90 -29.80
C SER A 503 13.26 -105.26 -29.13
N PHE A 504 12.89 -105.33 -27.84
CA PHE A 504 12.49 -106.53 -27.10
C PHE A 504 13.48 -107.71 -26.92
N GLN A 505 14.21 -107.68 -25.79
CA GLN A 505 14.49 -108.87 -24.99
C GLN A 505 14.50 -108.48 -23.49
N GLN A 506 13.94 -109.34 -22.63
CA GLN A 506 13.72 -109.07 -21.21
C GLN A 506 13.97 -110.34 -20.37
N PRO A 507 14.70 -110.24 -19.24
CA PRO A 507 14.72 -111.25 -18.18
C PRO A 507 14.12 -110.74 -16.84
N HIS A 508 14.04 -111.64 -15.86
CA HIS A 508 13.34 -111.52 -14.57
C HIS A 508 14.25 -111.08 -13.39
N ASP A 509 13.64 -110.36 -12.43
CA ASP A 509 13.67 -110.50 -10.96
C ASP A 509 14.95 -110.53 -10.08
N GLU A 510 14.78 -109.89 -8.89
CA GLU A 510 15.23 -110.27 -7.52
C GLU A 510 16.74 -110.29 -7.16
N THR A 511 17.21 -110.04 -5.91
CA THR A 511 16.56 -109.62 -4.63
C THR A 511 17.56 -108.99 -3.61
N GLU A 512 17.00 -108.38 -2.56
CA GLU A 512 17.39 -108.47 -1.12
C GLU A 512 18.26 -107.43 -0.33
N ASN A 513 17.61 -106.94 0.73
CA ASN A 513 18.04 -106.77 2.14
C ASN A 513 18.66 -105.44 2.70
N SER A 514 18.80 -105.39 4.05
CA SER A 514 18.35 -104.24 4.88
C SER A 514 19.18 -103.92 6.17
N GLU A 515 18.64 -103.05 7.05
CA GLU A 515 19.00 -102.81 8.47
C GLU A 515 20.30 -102.00 8.79
N GLU A 516 20.47 -101.23 9.90
CA GLU A 516 19.58 -100.84 11.03
C GLU A 516 20.02 -99.53 11.77
N SER A 517 19.31 -99.19 12.87
CA SER A 517 19.79 -98.54 14.13
C SER A 517 19.52 -97.05 14.44
N ARG A 518 19.39 -96.77 15.76
CA ARG A 518 18.85 -95.57 16.48
C ARG A 518 19.08 -95.75 18.01
N VAL A 519 19.20 -94.79 18.94
CA VAL A 519 19.57 -93.34 19.07
C VAL A 519 20.17 -93.20 20.52
N PRO A 520 20.88 -92.11 20.93
CA PRO A 520 20.21 -91.16 21.85
C PRO A 520 20.72 -89.69 21.92
N VAL A 521 19.76 -88.77 22.15
CA VAL A 521 19.67 -87.71 23.20
C VAL A 521 20.90 -86.86 23.63
N HIS A 522 20.66 -85.53 23.70
CA HIS A 522 21.43 -84.44 24.36
C HIS A 522 22.89 -84.18 23.94
N ALA A 523 23.09 -83.09 23.19
CA ALA A 523 23.22 -81.75 23.79
C ALA A 523 22.51 -80.72 22.90
#